data_AF-A0A7X7R6S3-F1
#
_entry.id   AF-A0A7X7R6S3-F1
#
_cell.length_a   1.000
_cell.length_b   1.000
_cell.length_c   1.000
_cell.angle_alpha   90.00
_cell.angle_beta   90.00
_cell.angle_gamma   90.00
#
_symmetry.space_group_name_H-M   'P 1'
#
loop_
_entity.id
_entity.type
_entity.pdbx_description
1 polymer ?
#
loop_
_entity_poly.entity_id
_entity_poly.type
_entity_poly.pdbx_seq_one_letter_code
_entity_poly.pdbx_strand_id
1 'polypeptide(L)'
;MKTEYLAKIKKLLSEYEISKTEIDDIVSDYDGMYEDGLAKGMNEEEVQNFLGNPEVIVQDLAEGYERKERLKSGRKLVALSPFISIIIFFILGFGFEKWHPGWMVFLMTPISAVVVEFVARRSKGSLIAMTPFIALIIFLALGFSLGIWHPTWLIFLAIPIVSIVVSAKNKGLWETLTALSPLVALIIFIICGYFGYWHPTWLVFFIVPILGIMNHKDVKKRIIYEVTLLLTIGLYLLVGYISGRWGLGLVVFLLPFAVSLLMNDVKLEVEGKFAWLELSLAILFVIIYIGFGIWLKTWGFLWMIFLLIPMVSIIRKVKGSRKIVALMPFLSLIVFFSLGYFLGAWHVAWMAFLSIPVTGILVGKEKNHK
;
A
#
# COMPACT_ATOMS: atom_id res chain seq x y z
N MET A 1 21.78 24.53 28.50
CA MET A 1 20.99 23.66 27.59
C MET A 1 19.75 23.08 28.27
N LYS A 2 19.76 22.86 29.59
CA LYS A 2 18.58 22.48 30.42
C LYS A 2 17.28 23.24 30.08
N THR A 3 17.33 24.56 30.09
CA THR A 3 16.16 25.43 29.81
C THR A 3 15.59 25.25 28.41
N GLU A 4 16.44 25.01 27.41
CA GLU A 4 16.01 24.76 26.04
C GLU A 4 15.35 23.39 25.90
N TYR A 5 15.92 22.37 26.55
CA TYR A 5 15.38 21.01 26.61
C TYR A 5 13.98 20.97 27.25
N LEU A 6 13.81 21.58 28.42
CA LEU A 6 12.54 21.63 29.13
C LEU A 6 11.50 22.49 28.41
N ALA A 7 11.91 23.61 27.81
CA ALA A 7 11.03 24.42 26.98
C ALA A 7 10.50 23.64 25.76
N LYS A 8 11.32 22.74 25.21
CA LYS A 8 10.94 21.88 24.08
C LYS A 8 9.90 20.83 24.51
N ILE A 9 10.10 20.17 25.65
CA ILE A 9 9.12 19.22 26.24
C ILE A 9 7.78 19.93 26.50
N LYS A 10 7.82 21.08 27.19
CA LYS A 10 6.62 21.88 27.50
C LYS A 10 5.85 22.26 26.23
N LYS A 11 6.57 22.70 25.20
CA LYS A 11 5.98 23.05 23.91
C LYS A 11 5.32 21.85 23.22
N LEU A 12 5.97 20.70 23.21
CA LEU A 12 5.43 19.48 22.58
C LEU A 12 4.19 18.96 23.32
N LEU A 13 4.21 18.92 24.67
CA LEU A 13 3.06 18.52 25.49
C LEU A 13 1.87 19.47 25.33
N SER A 14 2.13 20.77 25.10
CA SER A 14 1.07 21.76 24.86
C SER A 14 0.25 21.50 23.58
N GLU A 15 0.73 20.66 22.67
CA GLU A 15 -0.01 20.23 21.48
C GLU A 15 -1.09 19.19 21.80
N TYR A 16 -1.11 18.61 23.00
CA TYR A 16 -2.06 17.58 23.43
C TYR A 16 -3.11 18.14 24.39
N GLU A 17 -4.25 17.47 24.55
CA GLU A 17 -5.33 17.82 25.49
C GLU A 17 -4.97 17.54 26.96
N ILE A 18 -3.74 17.86 27.33
CA ILE A 18 -3.21 17.77 28.69
C ILE A 18 -3.51 19.10 29.41
N SER A 19 -3.87 19.01 30.68
CA SER A 19 -4.12 20.17 31.54
C SER A 19 -2.83 20.96 31.78
N LYS A 20 -2.91 22.29 31.97
CA LYS A 20 -1.70 23.10 32.19
C LYS A 20 -0.93 22.68 33.45
N THR A 21 -1.66 22.32 34.50
CA THR A 21 -1.10 21.81 35.76
C THR A 21 -0.30 20.54 35.52
N GLU A 22 -0.85 19.57 34.78
CA GLU A 22 -0.18 18.31 34.48
C GLU A 22 1.04 18.48 33.55
N ILE A 23 0.99 19.43 32.60
CA ILE A 23 2.17 19.78 31.80
C ILE A 23 3.27 20.37 32.70
N ASP A 24 2.91 21.24 33.64
CA ASP A 24 3.86 21.86 34.56
C ASP A 24 4.44 20.82 35.54
N ASP A 25 3.63 19.87 36.01
CA ASP A 25 4.06 18.74 36.85
C ASP A 25 5.07 17.85 36.11
N ILE A 26 4.75 17.42 34.89
CA ILE A 26 5.66 16.61 34.05
C ILE A 26 6.97 17.36 33.80
N VAL A 27 6.91 18.65 33.45
CA VAL A 27 8.13 19.44 33.21
C VAL A 27 8.94 19.59 34.49
N SER A 28 8.29 19.71 35.66
CA SER A 28 8.96 19.74 36.96
C SER A 28 9.65 18.43 37.30
N ASP A 29 9.03 17.28 37.01
CA ASP A 29 9.64 15.97 37.21
C ASP A 29 10.92 15.81 36.37
N TYR A 30 10.86 16.21 35.10
CA TYR A 30 12.03 16.21 34.22
C TYR A 30 13.09 17.23 34.63
N ASP A 31 12.69 18.36 35.21
CA ASP A 31 13.62 19.34 35.77
C ASP A 31 14.42 18.71 36.93
N GLY A 32 13.74 18.02 37.85
CA GLY A 32 14.35 17.30 38.96
C GLY A 32 15.29 16.19 38.50
N MET A 33 14.88 15.37 37.53
CA MET A 33 15.76 14.32 36.96
C MET A 33 17.00 14.92 36.28
N TYR A 34 16.87 16.08 35.65
CA TYR A 34 17.99 16.79 35.05
C TYR A 34 18.97 17.28 36.12
N GLU A 35 18.48 17.84 37.23
CA GLU A 35 19.31 18.28 38.36
C GLU A 35 20.01 17.11 39.06
N ASP A 36 19.34 15.98 39.24
CA ASP A 36 19.92 14.76 39.80
C ASP A 36 21.09 14.23 38.94
N GLY A 37 20.97 14.32 37.61
CA GLY A 37 22.03 13.97 36.68
C GLY A 37 23.27 14.86 36.86
N LEU A 38 23.06 16.18 36.96
CA LEU A 38 24.13 17.14 37.22
C LEU A 38 24.78 16.92 38.59
N ALA A 39 23.97 16.63 39.63
CA ALA A 39 24.46 16.36 40.98
C ALA A 39 25.31 15.09 41.07
N LYS A 40 25.07 14.11 40.18
CA LYS A 40 25.87 12.89 40.03
C LYS A 40 27.15 13.10 39.20
N GLY A 41 27.45 14.34 38.78
CA GLY A 41 28.65 14.70 38.05
C GLY A 41 28.59 14.47 36.53
N MET A 42 27.39 14.24 35.98
CA MET A 42 27.20 14.13 34.52
C MET A 42 27.26 15.50 33.86
N ASN A 43 27.73 15.57 32.62
CA ASN A 43 27.67 16.81 31.83
C ASN A 43 26.29 17.01 31.17
N GLU A 44 25.97 18.23 30.71
CA GLU A 44 24.65 18.56 30.14
C GLU A 44 24.24 17.70 28.93
N GLU A 45 25.21 17.23 28.12
CA GLU A 45 24.96 16.35 26.96
C GLU A 45 24.68 14.89 27.38
N GLU A 46 25.41 14.38 28.37
CA GLU A 46 25.21 13.05 28.96
C GLU A 46 23.85 12.93 29.63
N VAL A 47 23.41 13.99 30.32
CA VAL A 47 22.07 14.03 30.93
C VAL A 47 20.98 14.00 29.85
N GLN A 48 21.13 14.73 28.75
CA GLN A 48 20.18 14.68 27.64
C GLN A 48 20.14 13.32 26.95
N ASN A 49 21.31 12.69 26.74
CA ASN A 49 21.38 11.34 26.19
C ASN A 49 20.74 10.30 27.12
N PHE A 50 20.84 10.49 28.44
CA PHE A 50 20.22 9.62 29.44
C PHE A 50 18.71 9.79 29.52
N LEU A 51 18.21 11.04 29.49
CA LEU A 51 16.78 11.33 29.53
C LEU A 51 16.08 10.99 28.20
N GLY A 52 16.82 11.06 27.08
CA GLY A 52 16.34 10.72 25.75
C GLY A 52 15.90 11.94 24.93
N ASN A 53 15.38 11.69 23.73
CA ASN A 53 14.92 12.77 22.86
C ASN A 53 13.53 13.28 23.32
N PRO A 54 13.35 14.60 23.55
CA PRO A 54 12.05 15.23 23.85
C PRO A 54 10.89 14.80 22.96
N GLU A 55 11.11 14.53 21.66
CA GLU A 55 10.04 14.09 20.76
C GLU A 55 9.51 12.68 21.08
N VAL A 56 10.39 11.76 21.49
CA VAL A 56 10.03 10.38 21.82
C VAL A 56 9.37 10.32 23.18
N ILE A 57 9.95 11.00 24.16
CA ILE A 57 9.41 11.12 25.52
C ILE A 57 7.97 11.65 25.49
N VAL A 58 7.73 12.72 24.75
CA VAL A 58 6.39 13.32 24.68
C VAL A 58 5.43 12.43 23.90
N GLN A 59 5.89 11.62 22.96
CA GLN A 59 5.05 10.65 22.27
C GLN A 59 4.56 9.56 23.24
N ASP A 60 5.44 9.06 24.11
CA ASP A 60 5.12 8.03 25.10
C ASP A 60 4.24 8.60 26.24
N LEU A 61 4.56 9.81 26.72
CA LEU A 61 3.78 10.50 27.77
C LEU A 61 2.39 10.93 27.28
N ALA A 62 2.26 11.25 26.00
CA ALA A 62 0.99 11.65 25.42
C ALA A 62 0.17 10.45 24.89
N GLU A 63 0.61 9.21 25.14
CA GLU A 63 -0.13 8.01 24.75
C GLU A 63 -1.47 7.96 25.51
N GLY A 64 -2.58 8.13 24.77
CA GLY A 64 -3.93 8.19 25.33
C GLY A 64 -4.55 9.59 25.38
N TYR A 65 -3.76 10.66 25.18
CA TYR A 65 -4.30 12.02 25.04
C TYR A 65 -4.61 12.34 23.57
N GLU A 66 -5.78 12.92 23.32
CA GLU A 66 -6.07 13.47 22.00
C GLU A 66 -5.18 14.69 21.75
N ARG A 67 -4.64 14.80 20.55
CA ARG A 67 -3.89 15.99 20.16
C ARG A 67 -4.90 17.15 20.09
N LYS A 68 -4.67 18.24 20.84
CA LYS A 68 -5.52 19.44 20.82
C LYS A 68 -5.83 19.76 19.37
N GLU A 69 -7.11 19.87 19.05
CA GLU A 69 -7.55 20.36 17.77
C GLU A 69 -7.00 21.78 17.59
N ARG A 70 -5.81 21.90 16.99
CA ARG A 70 -5.25 23.18 16.59
C ARG A 70 -6.34 23.86 15.78
N LEU A 71 -6.80 25.04 16.21
CA LEU A 71 -7.79 25.85 15.48
C LEU A 71 -7.22 26.10 14.08
N LYS A 72 -7.56 25.21 13.15
CA LYS A 72 -7.00 25.21 11.79
C LYS A 72 -7.63 26.39 11.07
N SER A 73 -6.83 27.43 10.84
CA SER A 73 -7.08 28.37 9.76
C SER A 73 -7.40 27.56 8.50
N GLY A 74 -8.64 27.65 8.00
CA GLY A 74 -9.13 26.85 6.86
C GLY A 74 -10.37 25.97 7.10
N ARG A 75 -10.84 25.74 8.34
CA ARG A 75 -12.10 24.96 8.56
C ARG A 75 -13.31 25.53 7.83
N LYS A 76 -13.43 26.86 7.77
CA LYS A 76 -14.49 27.54 7.01
C LYS A 76 -14.44 27.17 5.52
N LEU A 77 -13.23 27.10 4.93
CA LEU A 77 -13.05 26.71 3.53
C LEU A 77 -13.49 25.27 3.31
N VAL A 78 -13.10 24.34 4.18
CA VAL A 78 -13.51 22.93 4.07
C VAL A 78 -15.02 22.78 4.19
N ALA A 79 -15.63 23.44 5.19
CA ALA A 79 -17.07 23.38 5.43
C ALA A 79 -17.90 24.03 4.31
N LEU A 80 -17.38 25.10 3.69
CA LEU A 80 -18.06 25.79 2.59
C LEU A 80 -17.81 25.14 1.23
N SER A 81 -16.82 24.25 1.10
CA SER A 81 -16.44 23.65 -0.17
C SER A 81 -17.57 22.90 -0.90
N PRO A 82 -18.51 22.18 -0.25
CA PRO A 82 -19.63 21.55 -0.96
C PRO A 82 -20.59 22.60 -1.53
N PHE A 83 -20.88 23.66 -0.78
CA PHE A 83 -21.77 24.74 -1.21
C PHE A 83 -21.18 25.52 -2.38
N ILE A 84 -19.89 25.87 -2.29
CA ILE A 84 -19.15 26.51 -3.38
C ILE A 84 -19.15 25.60 -4.63
N SER A 85 -18.97 24.29 -4.43
CA SER A 85 -19.00 23.32 -5.54
C SER A 85 -20.37 23.27 -6.22
N ILE A 86 -21.47 23.28 -5.46
CA ILE A 86 -22.83 23.30 -5.99
C ILE A 86 -23.08 24.57 -6.81
N ILE A 87 -22.69 25.74 -6.29
CA ILE A 87 -22.86 27.03 -6.98
C ILE A 87 -22.13 27.01 -8.32
N ILE A 88 -20.86 26.60 -8.32
CA ILE A 88 -20.05 26.54 -9.55
C ILE A 88 -20.60 25.50 -10.51
N PHE A 89 -21.06 24.33 -10.03
CA PHE A 89 -21.68 23.30 -10.85
C PHE A 89 -22.91 23.84 -11.61
N PHE A 90 -23.80 24.58 -10.92
CA PHE A 90 -24.96 25.17 -11.58
C PHE A 90 -24.60 26.31 -12.53
N ILE A 91 -23.60 27.13 -12.22
CA ILE A 91 -23.09 28.15 -13.16
C ILE A 91 -22.56 27.48 -14.44
N LEU A 92 -21.80 26.39 -14.30
CA LEU A 92 -21.28 25.62 -15.44
C LEU A 92 -22.38 24.91 -16.24
N GLY A 93 -23.38 24.35 -15.55
CA GLY A 93 -24.51 23.66 -16.17
C GLY A 93 -25.46 24.60 -16.90
N PHE A 94 -25.95 25.65 -16.23
CA PHE A 94 -26.92 26.58 -16.82
C PHE A 94 -26.27 27.65 -17.70
N GLY A 95 -25.07 28.12 -17.35
CA GLY A 95 -24.39 29.19 -18.10
C GLY A 95 -23.61 28.69 -19.32
N PHE A 96 -23.09 27.47 -19.27
CA PHE A 96 -22.17 26.94 -20.29
C PHE A 96 -22.56 25.56 -20.82
N GLU A 97 -23.71 25.00 -20.41
CA GLU A 97 -24.19 23.65 -20.77
C GLU A 97 -23.21 22.51 -20.43
N LYS A 98 -22.25 22.77 -19.55
CA LYS A 98 -21.14 21.88 -19.20
C LYS A 98 -21.47 20.96 -18.02
N TRP A 99 -22.60 20.27 -18.08
CA TRP A 99 -23.04 19.34 -17.02
C TRP A 99 -22.06 18.16 -16.82
N HIS A 100 -21.60 17.57 -17.92
CA HIS A 100 -20.73 16.39 -17.90
C HIS A 100 -19.31 16.64 -17.37
N PRO A 101 -18.58 17.72 -17.71
CA PRO A 101 -17.34 18.05 -17.00
C PRO A 101 -17.60 18.79 -15.68
N GLY A 102 -18.79 19.39 -15.52
CA GLY A 102 -19.13 20.22 -14.36
C GLY A 102 -19.08 19.48 -13.04
N TRP A 103 -19.40 18.18 -13.00
CA TRP A 103 -19.36 17.43 -11.74
C TRP A 103 -17.95 17.33 -11.13
N MET A 104 -16.89 17.52 -11.92
CA MET A 104 -15.51 17.51 -11.41
C MET A 104 -15.28 18.58 -10.33
N VAL A 105 -16.09 19.64 -10.32
CA VAL A 105 -16.06 20.68 -9.29
C VAL A 105 -16.28 20.09 -7.90
N PHE A 106 -17.07 19.01 -7.76
CA PHE A 106 -17.27 18.35 -6.47
C PHE A 106 -15.99 17.73 -5.88
N LEU A 107 -14.95 17.50 -6.69
CA LEU A 107 -13.64 17.09 -6.20
C LEU A 107 -12.99 18.16 -5.31
N MET A 108 -13.41 19.43 -5.40
CA MET A 108 -12.99 20.47 -4.44
C MET A 108 -13.31 20.11 -2.99
N THR A 109 -14.36 19.31 -2.76
CA THR A 109 -14.76 18.95 -1.40
C THR A 109 -13.66 18.16 -0.67
N PRO A 110 -13.25 16.97 -1.14
CA PRO A 110 -12.16 16.25 -0.50
C PRO A 110 -10.79 16.94 -0.67
N ILE A 111 -10.54 17.65 -1.79
CA ILE A 111 -9.28 18.37 -1.99
C ILE A 111 -9.10 19.49 -0.96
N SER A 112 -10.15 20.27 -0.67
CA SER A 112 -10.08 21.36 0.30
C SER A 112 -9.69 20.86 1.70
N ALA A 113 -10.23 19.70 2.11
CA ALA A 113 -9.90 19.06 3.37
C ALA A 113 -8.40 18.70 3.43
N VAL A 114 -7.88 18.06 2.38
CA VAL A 114 -6.47 17.65 2.29
C VAL A 114 -5.53 18.84 2.19
N VAL A 115 -5.87 19.88 1.43
CA VAL A 115 -5.05 21.11 1.30
C VAL A 115 -4.97 21.86 2.63
N VAL A 116 -6.09 22.01 3.33
CA VAL A 116 -6.10 22.64 4.67
C VAL A 116 -5.27 21.82 5.66
N GLU A 117 -5.34 20.50 5.58
CA GLU A 117 -4.49 19.63 6.38
C GLU A 117 -3.01 19.74 6.02
N PHE A 118 -2.67 19.83 4.73
CA PHE A 118 -1.31 20.02 4.23
C PHE A 118 -0.69 21.32 4.76
N VAL A 119 -1.40 22.43 4.59
CA VAL A 119 -0.94 23.75 5.04
C VAL A 119 -0.76 23.77 6.56
N ALA A 120 -1.66 23.11 7.31
CA ALA A 120 -1.61 23.08 8.76
C ALA A 120 -0.51 22.17 9.34
N ARG A 121 -0.19 21.05 8.69
CA ARG A 121 0.72 20.03 9.22
C ARG A 121 2.13 20.07 8.63
N ARG A 122 2.32 20.70 7.45
CA ARG A 122 3.61 20.84 6.72
C ARG A 122 4.49 19.58 6.80
N SER A 123 3.87 18.40 6.77
CA SER A 123 4.52 17.12 7.04
C SER A 123 4.59 16.25 5.78
N LYS A 124 5.59 15.36 5.72
CA LYS A 124 5.83 14.46 4.58
C LYS A 124 4.64 13.55 4.25
N GLY A 125 3.86 13.15 5.27
CA GLY A 125 2.64 12.36 5.09
C GLY A 125 1.58 13.08 4.25
N SER A 126 1.67 14.40 4.15
CA SER A 126 0.69 15.17 3.39
C SER A 126 0.87 15.09 1.88
N LEU A 127 2.08 14.81 1.36
CA LEU A 127 2.28 14.53 -0.07
C LEU A 127 1.60 13.21 -0.48
N ILE A 128 1.69 12.20 0.38
CA ILE A 128 1.04 10.90 0.19
C ILE A 128 -0.48 11.08 0.12
N ALA A 129 -1.05 11.91 1.02
CA ALA A 129 -2.49 12.19 1.05
C ALA A 129 -3.00 12.95 -0.18
N MET A 130 -2.18 13.80 -0.81
CA MET A 130 -2.56 14.56 -2.01
C MET A 130 -2.49 13.75 -3.30
N THR A 131 -1.64 12.71 -3.33
CA THR A 131 -1.32 11.97 -4.56
C THR A 131 -2.55 11.36 -5.26
N PRO A 132 -3.53 10.74 -4.56
CA PRO A 132 -4.73 10.21 -5.19
C PRO A 132 -5.56 11.27 -5.92
N PHE A 133 -5.65 12.48 -5.34
CA PHE A 133 -6.41 13.59 -5.93
C PHE A 133 -5.70 14.18 -7.15
N ILE A 134 -4.38 14.36 -7.06
CA ILE A 134 -3.57 14.82 -8.19
C ILE A 134 -3.68 13.82 -9.35
N ALA A 135 -3.53 12.53 -9.06
CA ALA A 135 -3.67 11.46 -10.05
C ALA A 135 -5.06 11.47 -10.70
N LEU A 136 -6.13 11.63 -9.90
CA LEU A 136 -7.50 11.70 -10.39
C LEU A 136 -7.74 12.91 -11.31
N ILE A 137 -7.26 14.10 -10.92
CA ILE A 137 -7.39 15.31 -11.75
C ILE A 137 -6.70 15.11 -13.09
N ILE A 138 -5.45 14.63 -13.08
CA ILE A 138 -4.70 14.42 -14.32
C ILE A 138 -5.35 13.34 -15.18
N PHE A 139 -5.80 12.23 -14.57
CA PHE A 139 -6.50 11.15 -15.27
C PHE A 139 -7.76 11.66 -15.98
N LEU A 140 -8.62 12.41 -15.28
CA LEU A 140 -9.84 12.97 -15.86
C LEU A 140 -9.53 14.04 -16.91
N ALA A 141 -8.55 14.92 -16.66
CA ALA A 141 -8.15 15.95 -17.60
C ALA A 141 -7.68 15.33 -18.93
N LEU A 142 -6.81 14.33 -18.88
CA LEU A 142 -6.33 13.61 -20.06
C LEU A 142 -7.44 12.77 -20.72
N GLY A 143 -8.28 12.11 -19.94
CA GLY A 143 -9.41 11.31 -20.44
C GLY A 143 -10.44 12.15 -21.19
N PHE A 144 -10.79 13.34 -20.68
CA PHE A 144 -11.75 14.22 -21.34
C PHE A 144 -11.15 15.04 -22.49
N SER A 145 -9.88 15.46 -22.40
CA SER A 145 -9.25 16.27 -23.45
C SER A 145 -8.79 15.43 -24.65
N LEU A 146 -8.19 14.26 -24.39
CA LEU A 146 -7.58 13.42 -25.43
C LEU A 146 -8.38 12.15 -25.72
N GLY A 147 -9.38 11.80 -24.92
CA GLY A 147 -10.13 10.54 -25.07
C GLY A 147 -9.33 9.28 -24.69
N ILE A 148 -8.10 9.46 -24.19
CA ILE A 148 -7.19 8.36 -23.87
C ILE A 148 -7.42 7.96 -22.41
N TRP A 149 -8.28 6.96 -22.19
CA TRP A 149 -8.53 6.38 -20.86
C TRP A 149 -7.54 5.26 -20.54
N HIS A 150 -7.13 4.51 -21.56
CA HIS A 150 -6.11 3.48 -21.49
C HIS A 150 -4.92 3.87 -22.37
N PRO A 151 -3.67 3.89 -21.86
CA PRO A 151 -3.20 3.40 -20.55
C PRO A 151 -3.15 4.48 -19.44
N THR A 152 -3.82 5.61 -19.60
CA THR A 152 -3.73 6.77 -18.70
C THR A 152 -4.01 6.46 -17.22
N TRP A 153 -4.82 5.45 -16.93
CA TRP A 153 -5.05 4.97 -15.56
C TRP A 153 -3.76 4.57 -14.81
N LEU A 154 -2.66 4.27 -15.52
CA LEU A 154 -1.35 4.00 -14.92
C LEU A 154 -0.86 5.13 -14.00
N ILE A 155 -1.37 6.36 -14.17
CA ILE A 155 -1.05 7.48 -13.29
C ILE A 155 -1.44 7.23 -11.82
N PHE A 156 -2.42 6.36 -11.55
CA PHE A 156 -2.76 5.97 -10.18
C PHE A 156 -1.65 5.18 -9.49
N LEU A 157 -0.71 4.59 -10.24
CA LEU A 157 0.50 4.00 -9.67
C LEU A 157 1.43 5.05 -9.03
N ALA A 158 1.23 6.34 -9.28
CA ALA A 158 1.91 7.40 -8.54
C ALA A 158 1.64 7.31 -7.03
N ILE A 159 0.47 6.82 -6.60
CA ILE A 159 0.10 6.68 -5.19
C ILE A 159 1.09 5.78 -4.43
N PRO A 160 1.27 4.49 -4.81
CA PRO A 160 2.27 3.66 -4.15
C PRO A 160 3.71 4.13 -4.41
N ILE A 161 4.03 4.68 -5.59
CA ILE A 161 5.37 5.20 -5.88
C ILE A 161 5.76 6.31 -4.90
N VAL A 162 4.92 7.34 -4.75
CA VAL A 162 5.17 8.46 -3.84
C VAL A 162 5.28 7.95 -2.39
N SER A 163 4.42 7.01 -2.01
CA SER A 163 4.47 6.39 -0.67
C SER A 163 5.82 5.70 -0.40
N ILE A 164 6.31 4.91 -1.36
CA ILE A 164 7.61 4.22 -1.25
C ILE A 164 8.75 5.23 -1.19
N VAL A 165 8.79 6.21 -2.11
CA VAL A 165 9.87 7.20 -2.19
C VAL A 165 9.94 8.07 -0.93
N VAL A 166 8.79 8.53 -0.42
CA VAL A 166 8.75 9.33 0.82
C VAL A 166 9.20 8.51 2.03
N SER A 167 8.87 7.22 2.06
CA SER A 167 9.23 6.29 3.14
C SER A 167 10.67 5.75 3.02
N ALA A 168 11.32 5.92 1.87
CA ALA A 168 12.65 5.38 1.56
C ALA A 168 13.82 6.17 2.18
N LYS A 169 13.56 7.25 2.92
CA LYS A 169 14.63 8.17 3.39
C LYS A 169 15.71 7.52 4.29
N ASN A 170 15.41 6.35 4.88
CA ASN A 170 16.33 5.57 5.70
C ASN A 170 16.72 4.22 5.05
N LYS A 171 16.30 3.96 3.81
CA LYS A 171 16.54 2.71 3.10
C LYS A 171 17.72 2.83 2.15
N GLY A 172 18.39 1.71 1.88
CA GLY A 172 19.42 1.65 0.85
C GLY A 172 18.84 1.98 -0.54
N LEU A 173 19.70 2.44 -1.45
CA LEU A 173 19.32 2.66 -2.86
C LEU A 173 18.74 1.38 -3.49
N TRP A 174 19.41 0.25 -3.27
CA TRP A 174 18.98 -1.05 -3.79
C TRP A 174 17.63 -1.49 -3.23
N GLU A 175 17.39 -1.32 -1.93
CA GLU A 175 16.10 -1.63 -1.30
C GLU A 175 14.96 -0.80 -1.89
N THR A 176 15.21 0.49 -2.15
CA THR A 176 14.24 1.39 -2.75
C THR A 176 13.92 0.99 -4.20
N LEU A 177 14.96 0.65 -4.97
CA LEU A 177 14.79 0.16 -6.34
C LEU A 177 14.02 -1.16 -6.38
N THR A 178 14.33 -2.11 -5.49
CA THR A 178 13.57 -3.36 -5.37
C THR A 178 12.10 -3.08 -5.06
N ALA A 179 11.79 -2.15 -4.15
CA ALA A 179 10.41 -1.80 -3.81
C ALA A 179 9.64 -1.15 -4.97
N LEU A 180 10.30 -0.33 -5.78
CA LEU A 180 9.70 0.33 -6.95
C LEU A 180 9.58 -0.60 -8.17
N SER A 181 10.45 -1.62 -8.24
CA SER A 181 10.59 -2.50 -9.40
C SER A 181 9.30 -3.15 -9.92
N PRO A 182 8.34 -3.61 -9.09
CA PRO A 182 7.10 -4.21 -9.61
C PRO A 182 6.21 -3.17 -10.29
N LEU A 183 6.21 -1.93 -9.80
CA LEU A 183 5.43 -0.82 -10.35
C LEU A 183 6.00 -0.38 -11.70
N VAL A 184 7.33 -0.28 -11.79
CA VAL A 184 8.04 0.02 -13.04
C VAL A 184 7.82 -1.09 -14.07
N ALA A 185 7.94 -2.37 -13.67
CA ALA A 185 7.67 -3.50 -14.54
C ALA A 185 6.24 -3.49 -15.07
N LEU A 186 5.25 -3.20 -14.21
CA LEU A 186 3.85 -3.09 -14.61
C LEU A 186 3.63 -1.96 -15.63
N ILE A 187 4.22 -0.79 -15.42
CA ILE A 187 4.12 0.35 -16.36
C ILE A 187 4.67 -0.05 -17.73
N ILE A 188 5.88 -0.62 -17.78
CA ILE A 188 6.51 -1.06 -19.03
C ILE A 188 5.64 -2.14 -19.70
N PHE A 189 5.18 -3.13 -18.94
CA PHE A 189 4.37 -4.23 -19.46
C PHE A 189 3.05 -3.75 -20.08
N ILE A 190 2.33 -2.85 -19.42
CA ILE A 190 1.07 -2.31 -19.94
C ILE A 190 1.29 -1.40 -21.15
N ILE A 191 2.33 -0.56 -21.16
CA ILE A 191 2.62 0.32 -22.29
C ILE A 191 3.02 -0.50 -23.52
N CYS A 192 3.95 -1.45 -23.39
CA CYS A 192 4.33 -2.33 -24.49
C CYS A 192 3.16 -3.21 -24.95
N GLY A 193 2.36 -3.73 -24.01
CA GLY A 193 1.14 -4.50 -24.31
C GLY A 193 0.10 -3.68 -25.07
N TYR A 194 -0.04 -2.39 -24.76
CA TYR A 194 -0.92 -1.47 -25.50
C TYR A 194 -0.54 -1.36 -26.98
N PHE A 195 0.76 -1.45 -27.31
CA PHE A 195 1.26 -1.52 -28.69
C PHE A 195 1.25 -2.95 -29.28
N GLY A 196 0.66 -3.93 -28.58
CA GLY A 196 0.57 -5.32 -29.03
C GLY A 196 1.75 -6.21 -28.64
N TYR A 197 2.79 -5.66 -28.00
CA TYR A 197 3.97 -6.40 -27.56
C TYR A 197 3.75 -6.97 -26.15
N TRP A 198 2.83 -7.94 -26.00
CA TRP A 198 2.62 -8.65 -24.73
C TRP A 198 3.69 -9.70 -24.47
N HIS A 199 4.09 -10.36 -25.54
CA HIS A 199 5.08 -11.43 -25.55
C HIS A 199 6.26 -10.98 -26.43
N PRO A 200 7.52 -11.00 -25.93
CA PRO A 200 8.00 -11.57 -24.67
C PRO A 200 8.09 -10.56 -23.50
N THR A 201 7.45 -9.39 -23.61
CA THR A 201 7.55 -8.26 -22.66
C THR A 201 7.32 -8.64 -21.20
N TRP A 202 6.52 -9.66 -20.91
CA TRP A 202 6.34 -10.18 -19.54
C TRP A 202 7.66 -10.48 -18.81
N LEU A 203 8.76 -10.73 -19.54
CA LEU A 203 10.10 -10.89 -18.96
C LEU A 203 10.59 -9.65 -18.18
N VAL A 204 10.00 -8.47 -18.39
CA VAL A 204 10.31 -7.26 -17.61
C VAL A 204 10.09 -7.45 -16.11
N PHE A 205 9.19 -8.34 -15.70
CA PHE A 205 8.98 -8.66 -14.29
C PHE A 205 10.21 -9.27 -13.61
N PHE A 206 11.19 -9.80 -14.36
CA PHE A 206 12.47 -10.26 -13.79
C PHE A 206 13.35 -9.12 -13.25
N ILE A 207 13.04 -7.86 -13.55
CA ILE A 207 13.70 -6.73 -12.88
C ILE A 207 13.51 -6.79 -11.35
N VAL A 208 12.40 -7.38 -10.87
CA VAL A 208 12.10 -7.53 -9.45
C VAL A 208 13.10 -8.45 -8.75
N PRO A 209 13.25 -9.74 -9.14
CA PRO A 209 14.25 -10.60 -8.54
C PRO A 209 15.67 -10.13 -8.80
N ILE A 210 15.99 -9.56 -9.98
CA ILE A 210 17.34 -9.05 -10.28
C ILE A 210 17.71 -7.95 -9.27
N LEU A 211 16.88 -6.91 -9.10
CA LEU A 211 17.14 -5.86 -8.12
C LEU A 211 17.07 -6.37 -6.67
N GLY A 212 16.21 -7.36 -6.40
CA GLY A 212 16.13 -8.00 -5.09
C GLY A 212 17.43 -8.70 -4.68
N ILE A 213 18.05 -9.44 -5.62
CA ILE A 213 19.32 -10.13 -5.43
C ILE A 213 20.46 -9.15 -5.14
N MET A 214 20.39 -7.92 -5.65
CA MET A 214 21.40 -6.90 -5.36
C MET A 214 21.50 -6.53 -3.87
N ASN A 215 20.44 -6.79 -3.09
CA ASN A 215 20.45 -6.58 -1.63
C ASN A 215 21.14 -7.71 -0.84
N HIS A 216 21.52 -8.82 -1.48
CA HIS A 216 22.24 -9.90 -0.79
C HIS A 216 23.65 -9.46 -0.39
N LYS A 217 24.03 -9.78 0.85
CA LYS A 217 25.37 -9.47 1.40
C LYS A 217 26.50 -10.27 0.75
N ASP A 218 26.22 -11.50 0.30
CA ASP A 218 27.21 -12.39 -0.30
C ASP A 218 27.35 -12.13 -1.80
N VAL A 219 28.51 -11.59 -2.18
CA VAL A 219 28.84 -11.23 -3.57
C VAL A 219 28.89 -12.44 -4.50
N LYS A 220 29.35 -13.60 -4.02
CA LYS A 220 29.44 -14.81 -4.86
C LYS A 220 28.06 -15.33 -5.19
N LYS A 221 27.19 -15.42 -4.18
CA LYS A 221 25.79 -15.82 -4.37
C LYS A 221 25.05 -14.83 -5.26
N ARG A 222 25.25 -13.53 -5.05
CA ARG A 222 24.65 -12.48 -5.90
C ARG A 222 24.97 -12.69 -7.37
N ILE A 223 26.26 -12.84 -7.71
CA ILE A 223 26.69 -13.05 -9.10
C ILE A 223 26.09 -14.35 -9.67
N ILE A 224 26.09 -15.44 -8.90
CA ILE A 224 25.57 -16.72 -9.39
C ILE A 224 24.07 -16.61 -9.68
N TYR A 225 23.27 -16.04 -8.78
CA TYR A 225 21.83 -15.88 -9.01
C TYR A 225 21.51 -14.93 -10.17
N GLU A 226 22.25 -13.81 -10.31
CA GLU A 226 22.09 -12.87 -11.43
C GLU A 226 22.41 -13.53 -12.78
N VAL A 227 23.57 -14.18 -12.90
CA VAL A 227 23.98 -14.89 -14.12
C VAL A 227 22.98 -15.98 -14.48
N THR A 228 22.52 -16.73 -13.48
CA THR A 228 21.54 -17.80 -13.64
C THR A 228 20.21 -17.27 -14.16
N LEU A 229 19.71 -16.13 -13.63
CA LEU A 229 18.49 -15.49 -14.12
C LEU A 229 18.65 -14.94 -15.53
N LEU A 230 19.75 -14.24 -15.83
CA LEU A 230 20.03 -13.69 -17.17
C LEU A 230 20.15 -14.81 -18.21
N LEU A 231 20.86 -15.90 -17.87
CA LEU A 231 20.97 -17.08 -18.71
C LEU A 231 19.60 -17.70 -18.98
N THR A 232 18.76 -17.80 -17.95
CA THR A 232 17.39 -18.34 -18.06
C THR A 232 16.54 -17.51 -19.02
N ILE A 233 16.59 -16.19 -18.91
CA ILE A 233 15.89 -15.27 -19.81
C ILE A 233 16.40 -15.44 -21.26
N GLY A 234 17.72 -15.49 -21.45
CA GLY A 234 18.33 -15.69 -22.77
C GLY A 234 17.95 -17.02 -23.41
N LEU A 235 18.01 -18.11 -22.66
CA LEU A 235 17.59 -19.44 -23.11
C LEU A 235 16.10 -19.51 -23.41
N TYR A 236 15.25 -18.86 -22.60
CA TYR A 236 13.81 -18.76 -22.88
C TYR A 236 13.54 -18.10 -24.23
N LEU A 237 14.19 -16.95 -24.49
CA LEU A 237 14.08 -16.24 -25.76
C LEU A 237 14.61 -17.08 -26.93
N LEU A 238 15.75 -17.74 -26.75
CA LEU A 238 16.35 -18.60 -27.77
C LEU A 238 15.42 -19.77 -28.14
N VAL A 239 14.91 -20.51 -27.14
CA VAL A 239 13.97 -21.62 -27.38
C VAL A 239 12.71 -21.13 -28.06
N GLY A 240 12.19 -19.98 -27.63
CA GLY A 240 10.99 -19.36 -28.18
C GLY A 240 11.13 -18.93 -29.64
N TYR A 241 12.19 -18.18 -29.97
CA TYR A 241 12.41 -17.66 -31.31
C TYR A 241 12.86 -18.73 -32.31
N ILE A 242 13.65 -19.73 -31.89
CA ILE A 242 14.11 -20.80 -32.79
C ILE A 242 13.03 -21.87 -32.98
N SER A 243 12.45 -22.37 -31.89
CA SER A 243 11.54 -23.52 -31.95
C SER A 243 10.08 -23.12 -32.15
N GLY A 244 9.73 -21.84 -31.96
CA GLY A 244 8.33 -21.37 -31.92
C GLY A 244 7.52 -21.90 -30.73
N ARG A 245 8.14 -22.71 -29.85
CA ARG A 245 7.49 -23.42 -28.73
C ARG A 245 7.75 -22.72 -27.40
N TRP A 246 7.15 -21.54 -27.24
CA TRP A 246 7.28 -20.72 -26.02
C TRP A 246 6.91 -21.46 -24.72
N GLY A 247 5.97 -22.42 -24.77
CA GLY A 247 5.61 -23.24 -23.62
C GLY A 247 6.75 -24.12 -23.11
N LEU A 248 7.55 -24.71 -24.00
CA LEU A 248 8.74 -25.49 -23.60
C LEU A 248 9.84 -24.59 -23.03
N GLY A 249 9.93 -23.35 -23.53
CA GLY A 249 10.84 -22.36 -22.97
C GLY A 249 10.59 -22.12 -21.47
N LEU A 250 9.35 -22.26 -20.99
CA LEU A 250 9.04 -22.06 -19.57
C LEU A 250 9.78 -23.04 -18.64
N VAL A 251 10.12 -24.23 -19.14
CA VAL A 251 10.87 -25.25 -18.38
C VAL A 251 12.25 -24.73 -17.96
N VAL A 252 12.83 -23.82 -18.75
CA VAL A 252 14.14 -23.21 -18.44
C VAL A 252 14.09 -22.43 -17.13
N PHE A 253 12.93 -21.88 -16.73
CA PHE A 253 12.79 -21.17 -15.45
C PHE A 253 12.85 -22.08 -14.21
N LEU A 254 12.98 -23.40 -14.38
CA LEU A 254 13.35 -24.30 -13.28
C LEU A 254 14.83 -24.20 -12.92
N LEU A 255 15.67 -23.64 -13.80
CA LEU A 255 17.12 -23.55 -13.62
C LEU A 255 17.53 -22.66 -12.42
N PRO A 256 16.96 -21.44 -12.21
CA PRO A 256 17.22 -20.66 -10.99
C PRO A 256 16.84 -21.40 -9.70
N PHE A 257 15.76 -22.18 -9.72
CA PHE A 257 15.33 -22.98 -8.58
C PHE A 257 16.31 -24.14 -8.30
N ALA A 258 16.76 -24.85 -9.35
CA ALA A 258 17.75 -25.92 -9.21
C ALA A 258 19.08 -25.39 -8.63
N VAL A 259 19.55 -24.23 -9.09
CA VAL A 259 20.76 -23.57 -8.55
C VAL A 259 20.56 -23.17 -7.09
N SER A 260 19.39 -22.62 -6.75
CA SER A 260 19.05 -22.26 -5.36
C SER A 260 19.06 -23.47 -4.42
N LEU A 261 18.57 -24.62 -4.90
CA LEU A 261 18.58 -25.88 -4.16
C LEU A 261 20.00 -26.44 -3.96
N LEU A 262 20.85 -26.35 -4.99
CA LEU A 262 22.27 -26.74 -4.92
C LEU A 262 23.07 -25.87 -3.93
N MET A 263 22.69 -24.60 -3.77
CA MET A 263 23.32 -23.68 -2.84
C MET A 263 22.89 -23.84 -1.38
N ASN A 264 21.94 -24.75 -1.11
CA ASN A 264 21.38 -24.99 0.21
C ASN A 264 20.79 -23.73 0.87
N ASP A 265 20.34 -22.77 0.05
CA ASP A 265 19.73 -21.51 0.51
C ASP A 265 18.22 -21.64 0.75
N VAL A 266 17.60 -22.72 0.24
CA VAL A 266 16.19 -23.00 0.48
C VAL A 266 16.03 -23.72 1.82
N LYS A 267 15.82 -22.96 2.88
CA LYS A 267 15.30 -23.48 4.15
C LYS A 267 13.79 -23.39 4.12
N LEU A 268 13.11 -24.52 3.98
CA LEU A 268 11.66 -24.60 4.14
C LEU A 268 11.32 -24.53 5.63
N GLU A 269 11.30 -23.32 6.18
CA GLU A 269 10.82 -23.08 7.53
C GLU A 269 9.29 -22.96 7.52
N VAL A 270 8.62 -24.08 7.84
CA VAL A 270 7.17 -24.14 8.00
C VAL A 270 6.85 -23.81 9.45
N GLU A 271 6.82 -22.52 9.80
CA GLU A 271 6.48 -22.07 11.15
C GLU A 271 4.97 -22.02 11.37
N GLY A 272 4.52 -22.68 12.45
CA GLY A 272 3.15 -22.61 12.94
C GLY A 272 2.39 -23.93 12.87
N LYS A 273 1.57 -24.19 13.89
CA LYS A 273 0.81 -25.44 14.10
C LYS A 273 -0.08 -25.87 12.93
N PHE A 274 -0.41 -24.95 12.02
CA PHE A 274 -1.31 -25.19 10.89
C PHE A 274 -0.73 -24.80 9.53
N ALA A 275 0.54 -24.40 9.46
CA ALA A 275 1.17 -23.98 8.21
C ALA A 275 1.26 -25.13 7.19
N TRP A 276 1.44 -26.38 7.64
CA TRP A 276 1.38 -27.56 6.79
C TRP A 276 0.04 -27.78 6.08
N LEU A 277 -1.07 -27.42 6.72
CA LEU A 277 -2.40 -27.54 6.11
C LEU A 277 -2.64 -26.43 5.08
N GLU A 278 -2.21 -25.21 5.37
CA GLU A 278 -2.29 -24.10 4.41
C GLU A 278 -1.42 -24.37 3.17
N LEU A 279 -0.21 -24.92 3.39
CA LEU A 279 0.71 -25.33 2.33
C LEU A 279 0.12 -26.46 1.48
N SER A 280 -0.43 -27.51 2.10
CA SER A 280 -1.02 -28.64 1.36
C SER A 280 -2.25 -28.23 0.56
N LEU A 281 -3.10 -27.36 1.09
CA LEU A 281 -4.22 -26.78 0.34
C LEU A 281 -3.75 -25.92 -0.83
N ALA A 282 -2.70 -25.10 -0.64
CA ALA A 282 -2.14 -24.31 -1.73
C ALA A 282 -1.64 -25.20 -2.87
N ILE A 283 -0.87 -26.26 -2.55
CA ILE A 283 -0.39 -27.23 -3.54
C ILE A 283 -1.57 -27.91 -4.25
N LEU A 284 -2.56 -28.38 -3.50
CA LEU A 284 -3.76 -29.00 -4.06
C LEU A 284 -4.50 -28.06 -5.04
N PHE A 285 -4.67 -26.79 -4.68
CA PHE A 285 -5.34 -25.81 -5.53
C PHE A 285 -4.53 -25.46 -6.78
N VAL A 286 -3.20 -25.45 -6.72
CA VAL A 286 -2.34 -25.33 -7.91
C VAL A 286 -2.53 -26.52 -8.84
N ILE A 287 -2.54 -27.74 -8.29
CA ILE A 287 -2.77 -28.97 -9.08
C ILE A 287 -4.14 -28.93 -9.75
N ILE A 288 -5.20 -28.55 -9.02
CA ILE A 288 -6.55 -28.40 -9.57
C ILE A 288 -6.55 -27.32 -10.66
N TYR A 289 -5.95 -26.16 -10.41
CA TYR A 289 -5.90 -25.05 -11.36
C TYR A 289 -5.24 -25.46 -12.68
N ILE A 290 -4.07 -26.11 -12.61
CA ILE A 290 -3.34 -26.57 -13.79
C ILE A 290 -4.09 -27.71 -14.49
N GLY A 291 -4.53 -28.71 -13.73
CA GLY A 291 -5.20 -29.89 -14.28
C GLY A 291 -6.49 -29.55 -15.02
N PHE A 292 -7.40 -28.82 -14.36
CA PHE A 292 -8.65 -28.39 -14.97
C PHE A 292 -8.45 -27.26 -15.98
N GLY A 293 -7.45 -26.41 -15.80
CA GLY A 293 -7.06 -25.40 -16.79
C GLY A 293 -6.67 -26.05 -18.12
N ILE A 294 -5.84 -27.08 -18.11
CA ILE A 294 -5.44 -27.82 -19.32
C ILE A 294 -6.63 -28.60 -19.90
N TRP A 295 -7.39 -29.31 -19.05
CA TRP A 295 -8.42 -30.22 -19.52
C TRP A 295 -9.69 -29.51 -20.02
N LEU A 296 -10.16 -28.48 -19.32
CA LEU A 296 -11.41 -27.78 -19.61
C LEU A 296 -11.22 -26.37 -20.19
N LYS A 297 -9.98 -25.88 -20.33
CA LYS A 297 -9.66 -24.50 -20.75
C LYS A 297 -10.29 -23.42 -19.87
N THR A 298 -10.55 -23.70 -18.60
CA THR A 298 -11.25 -22.83 -17.65
C THR A 298 -10.33 -21.87 -16.89
N TRP A 299 -9.15 -21.53 -17.45
CA TRP A 299 -8.13 -20.67 -16.81
C TRP A 299 -8.68 -19.36 -16.26
N GLY A 300 -9.61 -18.73 -16.99
CA GLY A 300 -10.17 -17.41 -16.67
C GLY A 300 -11.07 -17.38 -15.42
N PHE A 301 -11.71 -18.51 -15.08
CA PHE A 301 -12.59 -18.60 -13.92
C PHE A 301 -11.91 -19.30 -12.74
N LEU A 302 -11.12 -20.34 -13.04
CA LEU A 302 -10.64 -21.29 -12.03
C LEU A 302 -9.64 -20.69 -11.04
N TRP A 303 -8.99 -19.57 -11.37
CA TRP A 303 -8.02 -18.92 -10.49
C TRP A 303 -8.65 -18.47 -9.16
N MET A 304 -9.98 -18.29 -9.09
CA MET A 304 -10.68 -17.94 -7.85
C MET A 304 -10.51 -19.00 -6.75
N ILE A 305 -10.13 -20.24 -7.08
CA ILE A 305 -9.81 -21.27 -6.08
C ILE A 305 -8.69 -20.83 -5.14
N PHE A 306 -7.75 -19.98 -5.60
CA PHE A 306 -6.66 -19.45 -4.79
C PHE A 306 -7.16 -18.52 -3.68
N LEU A 307 -8.34 -17.90 -3.84
CA LEU A 307 -8.96 -17.07 -2.79
C LEU A 307 -9.37 -17.90 -1.57
N LEU A 308 -9.55 -19.22 -1.71
CA LEU A 308 -9.88 -20.10 -0.60
C LEU A 308 -8.72 -20.26 0.40
N ILE A 309 -7.47 -20.08 -0.04
CA ILE A 309 -6.28 -20.20 0.83
C ILE A 309 -6.35 -19.20 1.99
N PRO A 310 -6.43 -17.87 1.76
CA PRO A 310 -6.57 -16.91 2.85
C PRO A 310 -7.90 -17.07 3.60
N MET A 311 -8.99 -17.47 2.92
CA MET A 311 -10.29 -17.69 3.58
C MET A 311 -10.23 -18.80 4.63
N VAL A 312 -9.58 -19.94 4.33
CA VAL A 312 -9.39 -21.03 5.30
C VAL A 312 -8.56 -20.54 6.49
N SER A 313 -7.53 -19.74 6.25
CA SER A 313 -6.73 -19.15 7.34
C SER A 313 -7.58 -18.26 8.25
N ILE A 314 -8.42 -17.39 7.67
CA ILE A 314 -9.32 -16.48 8.39
C ILE A 314 -10.36 -17.25 9.19
N ILE A 315 -11.01 -18.26 8.59
CA ILE A 315 -12.04 -19.08 9.25
C ILE A 315 -11.51 -19.72 10.53
N ARG A 316 -10.22 -20.07 10.55
CA ARG A 316 -9.57 -20.72 11.68
C ARG A 316 -9.03 -19.76 12.72
N LYS A 317 -8.38 -18.67 12.28
CA LYS A 317 -7.70 -17.71 13.18
C LYS A 317 -8.67 -16.70 13.82
N VAL A 318 -9.73 -16.31 13.11
CA VAL A 318 -10.66 -15.27 13.58
C VAL A 318 -11.89 -15.90 14.23
N LYS A 319 -12.17 -15.54 15.48
CA LYS A 319 -13.37 -15.96 16.22
C LYS A 319 -14.47 -14.91 16.19
N GLY A 320 -15.72 -15.36 16.24
CA GLY A 320 -16.92 -14.51 16.32
C GLY A 320 -17.28 -13.79 15.02
N SER A 321 -18.09 -12.74 15.13
CA SER A 321 -18.64 -11.97 14.00
C SER A 321 -17.58 -11.22 13.18
N ARG A 322 -16.39 -10.96 13.76
CA ARG A 322 -15.21 -10.44 13.04
C ARG A 322 -14.75 -11.34 11.88
N LYS A 323 -15.07 -12.64 11.94
CA LYS A 323 -14.77 -13.59 10.85
C LYS A 323 -15.49 -13.20 9.56
N ILE A 324 -16.77 -12.81 9.66
CA ILE A 324 -17.59 -12.47 8.49
C ILE A 324 -17.04 -11.21 7.83
N VAL A 325 -16.67 -10.20 8.63
CA VAL A 325 -16.05 -8.96 8.13
C VAL A 325 -14.74 -9.26 7.39
N ALA A 326 -13.90 -10.15 7.94
CA ALA A 326 -12.62 -10.50 7.32
C ALA A 326 -12.77 -11.34 6.03
N LEU A 327 -13.83 -12.14 5.89
CA LEU A 327 -14.10 -12.95 4.69
C LEU A 327 -14.74 -12.14 3.55
N MET A 328 -15.39 -11.02 3.87
CA MET A 328 -16.23 -10.31 2.90
C MET A 328 -15.50 -9.80 1.66
N PRO A 329 -14.23 -9.34 1.70
CA PRO A 329 -13.49 -8.99 0.49
C PRO A 329 -13.34 -10.15 -0.50
N PHE A 330 -13.07 -11.36 0.00
CA PHE A 330 -12.91 -12.56 -0.83
C PHE A 330 -14.26 -13.01 -1.41
N LEU A 331 -15.31 -13.00 -0.59
CA LEU A 331 -16.66 -13.33 -1.05
C LEU A 331 -17.17 -12.33 -2.09
N SER A 332 -16.93 -11.04 -1.88
CA SER A 332 -17.27 -9.98 -2.84
C SER A 332 -16.57 -10.20 -4.17
N LEU A 333 -15.29 -10.57 -4.14
CA LEU A 333 -14.50 -10.84 -5.34
C LEU A 333 -15.02 -12.06 -6.10
N ILE A 334 -15.37 -13.13 -5.39
CA ILE A 334 -15.97 -14.34 -5.98
C ILE A 334 -17.30 -14.00 -6.66
N VAL A 335 -18.17 -13.23 -5.99
CA VAL A 335 -19.46 -12.80 -6.57
C VAL A 335 -19.23 -11.90 -7.77
N PHE A 336 -18.35 -10.91 -7.66
CA PHE A 336 -18.01 -9.99 -8.74
C PHE A 336 -17.57 -10.74 -10.01
N PHE A 337 -16.59 -11.64 -9.89
CA PHE A 337 -16.09 -12.41 -11.01
C PHE A 337 -17.09 -13.43 -11.53
N SER A 338 -17.90 -14.06 -10.67
CA SER A 338 -18.93 -15.02 -11.11
C SER A 338 -20.01 -14.34 -11.95
N LEU A 339 -20.50 -13.17 -11.50
CA LEU A 339 -21.49 -12.38 -12.24
C LEU A 339 -20.91 -11.81 -13.53
N GLY A 340 -19.68 -11.30 -13.50
CA GLY A 340 -19.01 -10.76 -14.67
C GLY A 340 -18.72 -11.82 -15.73
N TYR A 341 -18.14 -12.95 -15.31
CA TYR A 341 -17.69 -14.01 -16.22
C TYR A 341 -18.84 -14.80 -16.86
N PHE A 342 -19.84 -15.20 -16.08
CA PHE A 342 -20.94 -16.04 -16.60
C PHE A 342 -22.11 -15.24 -17.18
N LEU A 343 -22.40 -14.05 -16.64
CA LEU A 343 -23.58 -13.26 -17.02
C LEU A 343 -23.22 -11.99 -17.81
N GLY A 344 -21.93 -11.71 -18.03
CA GLY A 344 -21.48 -10.47 -18.66
C GLY A 344 -21.82 -9.21 -17.83
N ALA A 345 -22.23 -9.37 -16.57
CA ALA A 345 -22.84 -8.33 -15.76
C ALA A 345 -21.81 -7.41 -15.07
N TRP A 346 -20.67 -7.11 -15.71
CA TRP A 346 -19.56 -6.32 -15.15
C TRP A 346 -20.01 -4.94 -14.63
N HIS A 347 -20.94 -4.32 -15.36
CA HIS A 347 -21.55 -3.03 -15.04
C HIS A 347 -22.33 -3.00 -13.71
N VAL A 348 -22.80 -4.15 -13.22
CA VAL A 348 -23.60 -4.28 -11.99
C VAL A 348 -22.84 -5.06 -10.91
N ALA A 349 -21.93 -5.95 -11.33
CA ALA A 349 -21.17 -6.84 -10.45
C ALA A 349 -20.34 -6.08 -9.40
N TRP A 350 -19.89 -4.86 -9.69
CA TRP A 350 -19.11 -4.05 -8.73
C TRP A 350 -19.89 -3.76 -7.43
N MET A 351 -21.23 -3.81 -7.46
CA MET A 351 -22.06 -3.64 -6.26
C MET A 351 -21.80 -4.74 -5.22
N ALA A 352 -21.24 -5.90 -5.60
CA ALA A 352 -20.81 -6.92 -4.67
C ALA A 352 -19.83 -6.37 -3.61
N PHE A 353 -18.97 -5.41 -3.98
CA PHE A 353 -18.01 -4.80 -3.06
C PHE A 353 -18.67 -3.91 -1.99
N LEU A 354 -19.93 -3.48 -2.18
CA LEU A 354 -20.69 -2.77 -1.15
C LEU A 354 -21.02 -3.66 0.05
N SER A 355 -20.99 -4.99 -0.13
CA SER A 355 -21.17 -5.92 0.99
C SER A 355 -20.06 -5.80 2.05
N ILE A 356 -18.86 -5.33 1.69
CA ILE A 356 -17.73 -5.12 2.61
C ILE A 356 -18.08 -4.08 3.68
N PRO A 357 -18.36 -2.79 3.34
CA PRO A 357 -18.72 -1.80 4.34
C PRO A 357 -20.06 -2.12 5.03
N VAL A 358 -21.04 -2.67 4.32
CA VAL A 358 -22.35 -3.05 4.90
C VAL A 358 -22.16 -4.08 6.02
N THR A 359 -21.39 -5.14 5.77
CA THR A 359 -21.10 -6.17 6.77
C THR A 359 -20.32 -5.58 7.95
N GLY A 360 -19.35 -4.69 7.68
CA GLY A 360 -18.61 -3.99 8.73
C GLY A 360 -19.53 -3.19 9.66
N ILE A 361 -20.51 -2.47 9.10
CA ILE A 361 -21.49 -1.68 9.87
C ILE A 361 -22.41 -2.59 10.68
N LEU A 362 -22.96 -3.64 10.06
CA LEU A 362 -23.89 -4.57 10.71
C LEU A 362 -23.24 -5.27 11.92
N VAL A 363 -22.01 -5.76 11.74
CA VAL A 363 -21.24 -6.40 12.81
C VAL A 363 -20.74 -5.39 13.85
N GLY A 364 -20.43 -4.16 13.44
CA GLY A 364 -20.04 -3.08 14.35
C GLY A 364 -21.15 -2.65 15.32
N LYS A 365 -22.42 -2.67 14.87
CA LYS A 365 -23.59 -2.31 15.69
C LYS A 365 -23.88 -3.31 16.81
N GLU A 366 -23.58 -4.60 16.65
CA GLU A 366 -23.79 -5.62 17.70
C GLU A 366 -22.94 -5.40 18.97
N LYS A 367 -21.86 -4.61 18.89
CA LYS A 367 -20.97 -4.32 20.03
C LYS A 367 -21.42 -3.18 20.92
N ASN A 368 -22.23 -2.25 20.43
CA ASN A 368 -22.66 -1.08 21.22
C ASN A 368 -23.92 -1.36 22.08
N HIS A 369 -24.42 -2.61 22.06
CA HIS A 369 -25.62 -3.04 22.79
C HIS A 369 -25.39 -4.26 23.70
N LYS A 370 -24.14 -4.60 24.00
CA LYS A 370 -23.73 -5.57 25.03
C LYS A 370 -22.67 -4.94 25.89
#